data_AF-A0A1R2BHJ8-F1
#
_entry.id   AF-A0A1R2BHJ8-F1
#
_cell.length_a   1.000
_cell.length_b   1.000
_cell.length_c   1.000
_cell.angle_alpha   90.00
_cell.angle_beta   90.00
_cell.angle_gamma   90.00
#
_symmetry.space_group_name_H-M   'P 1'
#
loop_
_entity.id
_entity.type
_entity.pdbx_description
1 polymer ?
#
loop_
_entity_poly.entity_id
_entity_poly.type
_entity_poly.pdbx_seq_one_letter_code
_entity_poly.pdbx_strand_id
1 'polypeptide(L)'
;MSKHVQLPQKASYDNRSNLESSSTPDKGYKTLLHLIFDLSKALKETNSLNKISDNLKNTLAYFKSSVPGEILNKDNLLNEIEQIQNLLGCDQCKKQEVFSQIPCGHTFCENCMDETYSNSFSLSDLKCTICEKYFYPSDISEDFLDNWIDRIRKSSNHCKKCMKISTNMKGCKHFCDECLCLKYRRAELYCEYCSEVIKMPQELFYEEVFCSGCKCSVFIYGDYAKTLQNGTTLCYICLKECQETRVYPDSRMEIGEEELKTIAEFLYSKCNKCYKILEEAYFVPKQCCQQRICGICQAPEAACVYCSQELDAFSRSVVEKYASIKRLIGLNS
;
A
#
# COMPACT_ATOMS: atom_id res chain seq x y z
N MET A 1 -22.27 -3.30 42.17
CA MET A 1 -20.99 -3.36 42.91
C MET A 1 -19.91 -2.79 42.00
N SER A 2 -19.77 -1.46 42.04
CA SER A 2 -18.81 -0.70 41.22
C SER A 2 -17.83 -0.04 42.17
N LYS A 3 -16.54 -0.35 42.05
CA LYS A 3 -15.48 0.33 42.80
C LYS A 3 -15.03 1.55 42.02
N HIS A 4 -15.52 2.72 42.43
CA HIS A 4 -14.93 4.01 42.11
C HIS A 4 -13.59 4.14 42.84
N VAL A 5 -12.51 4.35 42.08
CA VAL A 5 -11.23 4.78 42.61
C VAL A 5 -11.17 6.31 42.53
N GLN A 6 -11.10 6.95 43.68
CA GLN A 6 -10.85 8.38 43.83
C GLN A 6 -9.36 8.67 43.57
N LEU A 7 -9.08 9.69 42.75
CA LEU A 7 -7.76 10.33 42.69
C LEU A 7 -7.80 11.66 43.47
N PRO A 8 -6.77 11.98 44.27
CA PRO A 8 -6.76 13.15 45.14
C PRO A 8 -6.44 14.45 44.38
N GLN A 9 -7.04 15.54 44.85
CA GLN A 9 -6.79 16.90 44.37
C GLN A 9 -5.54 17.53 45.01
N LYS A 10 -4.75 18.19 44.14
CA LYS A 10 -3.90 19.38 44.29
C LYS A 10 -2.88 19.45 45.44
N ALA A 11 -1.61 19.57 45.03
CA ALA A 11 -0.64 20.46 45.65
C ALA A 11 -0.21 21.51 44.61
N SER A 12 -0.53 22.78 44.85
CA SER A 12 0.06 23.91 44.15
C SER A 12 1.49 24.09 44.65
N TYR A 13 2.48 23.94 43.77
CA TYR A 13 3.82 24.42 44.04
C TYR A 13 3.97 25.83 43.47
N ASP A 14 3.71 26.81 44.33
CA ASP A 14 4.36 28.10 44.25
C ASP A 14 5.86 27.86 44.48
N ASN A 15 6.68 28.16 43.47
CA ASN A 15 8.12 28.34 43.65
C ASN A 15 8.54 29.62 42.93
N ARG A 16 8.13 30.75 43.51
CA ARG A 16 8.88 32.00 43.43
C ARG A 16 10.14 31.83 44.26
N SER A 17 11.19 31.29 43.66
CA SER A 17 12.55 31.45 44.17
C SER A 17 13.22 32.57 43.40
N ASN A 18 13.45 33.66 44.13
CA ASN A 18 14.25 34.84 43.81
C ASN A 18 15.34 34.58 42.75
N LEU A 19 15.20 35.24 41.60
CA LEU A 19 16.34 35.60 40.74
C LEU A 19 17.16 36.66 41.48
N GLU A 20 17.98 36.21 42.43
CA GLU A 20 19.15 36.98 42.81
C GLU A 20 20.20 36.79 41.71
N SER A 21 20.57 37.94 41.16
CA SER A 21 21.61 38.17 40.17
C SER A 21 22.97 37.67 40.67
N SER A 22 23.31 36.43 40.34
CA SER A 22 24.71 35.99 40.23
C SER A 22 24.92 35.41 38.83
N SER A 23 25.15 36.30 37.87
CA SER A 23 25.56 35.97 36.51
C SER A 23 26.99 35.43 36.53
N THR A 24 27.15 34.16 36.84
CA THR A 24 28.35 33.43 36.42
C THR A 24 28.07 32.83 35.04
N PRO A 25 28.90 33.11 34.02
CA PRO A 25 28.80 32.51 32.67
C PRO A 25 28.71 30.98 32.68
N ASP A 26 29.17 30.38 33.78
CA ASP A 26 29.25 28.95 34.05
C ASP A 26 27.88 28.23 34.12
N LYS A 27 26.81 28.90 34.58
CA LYS A 27 25.45 28.30 34.60
C LYS A 27 24.85 28.16 33.19
N GLY A 28 25.07 29.14 32.32
CA GLY A 28 24.62 29.09 30.92
C GLY A 28 25.36 28.00 30.14
N TYR A 29 26.67 27.87 30.39
CA TYR A 29 27.51 26.86 29.75
C TYR A 29 27.15 25.42 30.16
N LYS A 30 26.91 25.16 31.46
CA LYS A 30 26.42 23.86 31.93
C LYS A 30 25.07 23.47 31.32
N THR A 31 24.17 24.44 31.16
CA THR A 31 22.86 24.20 30.54
C THR A 31 23.02 23.83 29.07
N LEU A 32 23.95 24.47 28.35
CA LEU A 32 24.24 24.17 26.94
C LEU A 32 24.88 22.78 26.76
N LEU A 33 25.87 22.41 27.58
CA LEU A 33 26.49 21.09 27.52
C LEU A 33 25.49 19.98 27.85
N HIS A 34 24.61 20.20 28.83
CA HIS A 34 23.50 19.28 29.10
C HIS A 34 22.54 19.18 27.90
N LEU A 35 22.20 20.30 27.26
CA LEU A 35 21.33 20.29 26.07
C LEU A 35 21.98 19.55 24.89
N ILE A 36 23.27 19.80 24.62
CA ILE A 36 24.02 19.12 23.55
C ILE A 36 24.13 17.62 23.85
N PHE A 37 24.35 17.25 25.12
CA PHE A 37 24.42 15.86 25.55
C PHE A 37 23.06 15.15 25.44
N ASP A 38 21.98 15.81 25.88
CA ASP A 38 20.61 15.31 25.77
C ASP A 38 20.16 15.22 24.30
N LEU A 39 20.59 16.15 23.45
CA LEU A 39 20.37 16.13 22.01
C LEU A 39 21.15 15.00 21.32
N SER A 40 22.42 14.78 21.70
CA SER A 40 23.25 13.67 21.20
C SER A 40 22.69 12.31 21.61
N LYS A 41 22.09 12.24 22.81
CA LYS A 41 21.39 11.05 23.30
C LYS A 41 20.04 10.84 22.59
N ALA A 42 19.25 11.90 22.40
CA ALA A 42 17.97 11.83 21.68
C ALA A 42 18.13 11.49 20.19
N LEU A 43 19.21 11.97 19.55
CA LEU A 43 19.63 11.61 18.19
C LEU A 43 19.93 10.11 18.04
N LYS A 44 20.35 9.42 19.11
CA LYS A 44 20.57 7.97 19.10
C LYS A 44 19.29 7.16 19.34
N GLU A 45 18.24 7.77 19.88
CA GLU A 45 17.13 7.03 20.49
C GLU A 45 15.75 7.29 19.86
N THR A 46 15.53 8.31 19.00
CA THR A 46 14.14 8.65 18.58
C THR A 46 13.93 9.21 17.16
N ASN A 47 12.80 8.81 16.56
CA ASN A 47 12.13 9.36 15.36
C ASN A 47 11.63 10.83 15.51
N SER A 48 12.23 11.65 16.37
CA SER A 48 11.73 13.01 16.68
C SER A 48 12.68 14.13 16.27
N LEU A 49 13.29 13.99 15.08
CA LEU A 49 14.19 14.98 14.48
C LEU A 49 13.58 16.39 14.38
N ASN A 50 12.26 16.49 14.17
CA ASN A 50 11.56 17.77 14.07
C ASN A 50 11.51 18.52 15.41
N LYS A 51 11.25 17.83 16.54
CA LYS A 51 11.30 18.47 17.88
C LYS A 51 12.71 18.92 18.26
N ILE A 52 13.72 18.15 17.83
CA ILE A 52 15.13 18.49 18.01
C ILE A 52 15.48 19.76 17.21
N SER A 53 15.05 19.83 15.94
CA SER A 53 15.25 20.99 15.06
C SER A 53 14.62 22.27 15.65
N ASP A 54 13.38 22.19 16.14
CA ASP A 54 12.68 23.35 16.72
C ASP A 54 13.34 23.83 18.03
N ASN A 55 13.78 22.91 18.88
CA ASN A 55 14.52 23.26 20.11
C ASN A 55 15.86 23.93 19.80
N LEU A 56 16.56 23.48 18.76
CA LEU A 56 17.80 24.12 18.29
C LEU A 56 17.54 25.53 17.75
N LYS A 57 16.49 25.73 16.94
CA LYS A 57 16.09 27.06 16.44
C LYS A 57 15.78 28.03 17.59
N ASN A 58 15.01 27.59 18.59
CA ASN A 58 14.66 28.41 19.75
C ASN A 58 15.88 28.77 20.60
N THR A 59 16.79 27.81 20.80
CA THR A 59 18.04 28.03 21.52
C THR A 59 18.92 29.03 20.78
N LEU A 60 19.00 28.93 19.46
CA LEU A 60 19.79 29.83 18.61
C LEU A 60 19.22 31.25 18.59
N ALA A 61 17.88 31.39 18.56
CA ALA A 61 17.20 32.67 18.68
C ALA A 61 17.45 33.35 20.05
N TYR A 62 17.42 32.56 21.13
CA TYR A 62 17.76 33.04 22.46
C TYR A 62 19.22 33.53 22.53
N PHE A 63 20.18 32.77 22.00
CA PHE A 63 21.59 33.18 21.98
C PHE A 63 21.86 34.44 21.15
N LYS A 64 21.18 34.57 20.00
CA LYS A 64 21.27 35.78 19.16
C LYS A 64 20.78 37.02 19.92
N SER A 65 19.72 36.89 20.72
CA SER A 65 19.05 38.00 21.42
C SER A 65 19.59 38.32 22.81
N SER A 66 20.17 37.35 23.52
CA SER A 66 20.37 37.47 24.98
C SER A 66 21.84 37.41 25.46
N VAL A 67 22.80 37.10 24.57
CA VAL A 67 24.23 36.99 24.96
C VAL A 67 25.06 38.14 24.39
N PRO A 68 25.62 39.03 25.24
CA PRO A 68 26.54 40.09 24.84
C PRO A 68 27.78 39.50 24.16
N GLY A 69 28.23 40.12 23.06
CA GLY A 69 29.25 39.57 22.15
C GLY A 69 30.66 39.38 22.72
N GLU A 70 30.89 39.73 23.98
CA GLU A 70 32.22 39.70 24.63
C GLU A 70 32.49 38.39 25.39
N ILE A 71 31.50 37.50 25.53
CA ILE A 71 31.67 36.22 26.22
C ILE A 71 31.65 35.08 25.20
N LEU A 72 32.86 34.60 24.88
CA LEU A 72 33.17 33.46 24.01
C LEU A 72 32.86 33.66 22.52
N ASN A 73 33.61 32.91 21.72
CA ASN A 73 33.66 32.87 20.26
C ASN A 73 32.28 32.53 19.66
N LYS A 74 31.35 33.51 19.70
CA LYS A 74 29.94 33.41 19.29
C LYS A 74 29.83 32.89 17.86
N ASP A 75 30.79 33.24 17.02
CA ASP A 75 30.88 32.78 15.63
C ASP A 75 31.17 31.28 15.53
N ASN A 76 32.06 30.73 16.38
CA ASN A 76 32.31 29.28 16.42
C ASN A 76 31.07 28.50 16.87
N LEU A 77 30.37 28.98 17.91
CA LEU A 77 29.17 28.29 18.41
C LEU A 77 28.00 28.38 17.43
N LEU A 78 27.82 29.52 16.77
CA LEU A 78 26.82 29.69 15.70
C LEU A 78 27.14 28.77 14.52
N ASN A 79 28.41 28.66 14.13
CA ASN A 79 28.85 27.72 13.09
C ASN A 79 28.58 26.26 13.48
N GLU A 80 28.86 25.86 14.73
CA GLU A 80 28.57 24.49 15.20
C GLU A 80 27.08 24.18 15.19
N ILE A 81 26.23 25.11 15.64
CA ILE A 81 24.78 24.89 15.60
C ILE A 81 24.26 24.88 14.16
N GLU A 82 24.79 25.72 13.27
CA GLU A 82 24.42 25.72 11.85
C GLU A 82 24.85 24.42 11.16
N GLN A 83 26.03 23.88 11.50
CA GLN A 83 26.46 22.55 11.06
C GLN A 83 25.53 21.45 11.56
N ILE A 84 25.12 21.49 12.84
CA ILE A 84 24.14 20.53 13.38
C ILE A 84 22.79 20.67 12.69
N GLN A 85 22.32 21.89 12.41
CA GLN A 85 21.08 22.12 11.67
C GLN A 85 21.14 21.58 10.24
N ASN A 86 22.30 21.69 9.58
CA ASN A 86 22.51 21.12 8.25
C ASN A 86 22.50 19.58 8.25
N LEU A 87 22.86 18.96 9.38
CA LEU A 87 22.74 17.50 9.59
C LEU A 87 21.30 17.05 9.91
N LEU A 88 20.40 17.99 10.20
CA LEU A 88 18.99 17.74 10.52
C LEU A 88 18.03 18.11 9.38
N GLY A 89 18.56 18.36 8.19
CA GLY A 89 17.78 18.66 6.99
C GLY A 89 17.75 17.49 6.02
N CYS A 90 16.77 17.48 5.13
CA CYS A 90 16.70 16.53 4.03
C CYS A 90 18.00 16.53 3.22
N ASP A 91 18.62 15.38 3.07
CA ASP A 91 19.89 15.27 2.36
C ASP A 91 19.78 15.57 0.86
N GLN A 92 18.57 15.43 0.27
CA GLN A 92 18.27 15.71 -1.12
C GLN A 92 18.05 17.21 -1.41
N CYS A 93 17.11 17.87 -0.73
CA CYS A 93 16.76 19.28 -1.00
C CYS A 93 17.31 20.29 0.02
N LYS A 94 18.00 19.81 1.06
CA LYS A 94 18.57 20.61 2.16
C LYS A 94 17.55 21.42 2.97
N LYS A 95 16.24 21.18 2.80
CA LYS A 95 15.20 21.77 3.65
C LYS A 95 15.26 21.18 5.05
N GLN A 96 15.07 22.01 6.07
CA GLN A 96 15.08 21.62 7.50
C GLN A 96 13.79 20.93 7.96
N GLU A 97 13.27 20.03 7.12
CA GLU A 97 12.11 19.20 7.41
C GLU A 97 12.54 17.76 7.14
N VAL A 98 12.68 16.96 8.19
CA VAL A 98 12.98 15.53 8.05
C VAL A 98 11.70 14.77 8.32
N PHE A 99 11.28 14.04 7.30
CA PHE A 99 10.13 13.17 7.36
C PHE A 99 10.56 11.76 7.77
N SER A 100 11.63 11.24 7.16
CA SER A 100 12.12 9.90 7.46
C SER A 100 13.63 9.78 7.25
N GLN A 101 14.25 8.84 7.97
CA GLN A 101 15.60 8.37 7.74
C GLN A 101 15.53 6.96 7.17
N ILE A 102 16.20 6.73 6.04
CA ILE A 102 16.29 5.39 5.42
C ILE A 102 17.52 4.64 5.97
N PRO A 103 17.61 3.31 5.82
CA PRO A 103 18.62 2.48 6.52
C PRO A 103 20.07 2.83 6.24
N CYS A 104 20.34 3.45 5.08
CA CYS A 104 21.69 3.91 4.75
C CYS A 104 22.12 5.18 5.52
N GLY A 105 21.26 5.72 6.38
CA GLY A 105 21.52 6.88 7.24
C GLY A 105 21.11 8.22 6.64
N HIS A 106 20.74 8.27 5.36
CA HIS A 106 20.27 9.50 4.72
C HIS A 106 18.85 9.84 5.16
N THR A 107 18.60 11.13 5.29
CA THR A 107 17.32 11.71 5.70
C THR A 107 16.64 12.40 4.53
N PHE A 108 15.32 12.34 4.49
CA PHE A 108 14.54 12.94 3.41
C PHE A 108 13.35 13.71 3.99
N CYS A 109 13.00 14.83 3.35
CA CYS A 109 11.73 15.50 3.57
C CYS A 109 10.62 14.74 2.86
N GLU A 110 9.39 15.05 3.22
CA GLU A 110 8.20 14.42 2.68
C GLU A 110 8.13 14.54 1.15
N ASN A 111 8.38 15.74 0.61
CA ASN A 111 8.33 15.98 -0.84
C ASN A 111 9.41 15.22 -1.60
N CYS A 112 10.65 15.17 -1.08
CA CYS A 112 11.73 14.44 -1.76
C CYS A 112 11.55 12.93 -1.70
N MET A 113 10.99 12.40 -0.60
CA MET A 113 10.58 11.00 -0.57
C MET A 113 9.50 10.72 -1.60
N ASP A 114 8.47 11.56 -1.67
CA ASP A 114 7.37 11.38 -2.61
C ASP A 114 7.85 11.44 -4.06
N GLU A 115 8.59 12.46 -4.47
CA GLU A 115 9.12 12.58 -5.84
C GLU A 115 9.98 11.38 -6.24
N THR A 116 10.72 10.83 -5.28
CA THR A 116 11.64 9.73 -5.54
C THR A 116 10.94 8.36 -5.58
N TYR A 117 10.03 8.12 -4.63
CA TYR A 117 9.52 6.77 -4.34
C TYR A 117 8.03 6.57 -4.63
N SER A 118 7.28 7.61 -4.98
CA SER A 118 5.85 7.49 -5.32
C SER A 118 5.58 6.58 -6.53
N ASN A 119 6.59 6.32 -7.37
CA ASN A 119 6.51 5.46 -8.54
C ASN A 119 7.28 4.14 -8.39
N SER A 120 7.82 3.83 -7.20
CA SER A 120 8.60 2.61 -6.96
C SER A 120 7.67 1.43 -6.62
N PHE A 121 7.34 0.62 -7.63
CA PHE A 121 6.37 -0.49 -7.54
C PHE A 121 6.82 -1.70 -6.74
N SER A 122 8.12 -1.87 -6.60
CA SER A 122 8.74 -3.06 -6.06
C SER A 122 9.26 -2.72 -4.68
N LEU A 123 8.65 -3.31 -3.64
CA LEU A 123 9.21 -3.32 -2.28
C LEU A 123 10.63 -3.90 -2.27
N SER A 124 11.02 -4.62 -3.32
CA SER A 124 12.35 -5.20 -3.53
C SER A 124 13.39 -4.25 -4.16
N ASP A 125 12.99 -3.11 -4.75
CA ASP A 125 13.90 -2.26 -5.55
C ASP A 125 14.05 -0.82 -5.00
N LEU A 126 13.76 -0.59 -3.72
CA LEU A 126 13.99 0.74 -3.14
C LEU A 126 15.49 1.02 -3.03
N LYS A 127 15.92 2.12 -3.65
CA LYS A 127 17.32 2.54 -3.72
C LYS A 127 17.46 3.98 -3.23
N CYS A 128 18.44 4.25 -2.38
CA CYS A 128 18.75 5.61 -1.94
C CYS A 128 19.24 6.44 -3.14
N THR A 129 18.66 7.61 -3.42
CA THR A 129 19.13 8.49 -4.51
C THR A 129 20.49 9.14 -4.25
N ILE A 130 20.96 9.14 -3.00
CA ILE A 130 22.17 9.85 -2.61
C ILE A 130 23.38 8.90 -2.63
N CYS A 131 23.25 7.73 -2.02
CA CYS A 131 24.34 6.75 -1.93
C CYS A 131 24.09 5.45 -2.69
N GLU A 132 22.97 5.35 -3.38
CA GLU A 132 22.65 4.23 -4.25
C GLU A 132 22.52 2.86 -3.57
N LYS A 133 22.49 2.82 -2.24
CA LYS A 133 22.25 1.58 -1.47
C LYS A 133 20.79 1.17 -1.54
N TYR A 134 20.56 -0.11 -1.80
CA TYR A 134 19.23 -0.72 -1.71
C TYR A 134 18.80 -0.89 -0.26
N PHE A 135 17.50 -0.81 -0.01
CA PHE A 135 16.89 -1.03 1.30
C PHE A 135 15.50 -1.64 1.16
N TYR A 136 15.01 -2.29 2.21
CA TYR A 136 13.64 -2.80 2.24
C TYR A 136 12.70 -1.81 2.95
N PRO A 137 11.43 -1.74 2.52
CA PRO A 137 10.41 -0.91 3.19
C PRO A 137 10.23 -1.26 4.67
N SER A 138 10.42 -2.53 5.05
CA SER A 138 10.40 -3.01 6.44
C SER A 138 11.45 -2.36 7.33
N ASP A 139 12.50 -1.80 6.72
CA ASP A 139 13.61 -1.17 7.43
C ASP A 139 13.36 0.32 7.70
N ILE A 140 12.20 0.84 7.27
CA ILE A 140 11.75 2.23 7.47
C ILE A 140 10.67 2.24 8.55
N SER A 141 10.42 3.38 9.20
CA SER A 141 9.41 3.50 10.25
C SER A 141 8.01 3.09 9.78
N GLU A 142 7.24 2.44 10.67
CA GLU A 142 5.83 2.05 10.40
C GLU A 142 4.97 3.25 9.97
N ASP A 143 5.14 4.40 10.62
CA ASP A 143 4.45 5.64 10.27
C ASP A 143 4.69 6.07 8.81
N PHE A 144 5.89 5.81 8.27
CA PHE A 144 6.18 6.06 6.86
C PHE A 144 5.43 5.07 5.96
N LEU A 145 5.47 3.78 6.30
CA LEU A 145 4.86 2.73 5.51
C LEU A 145 3.35 2.96 5.35
N ASP A 146 2.67 3.28 6.45
CA ASP A 146 1.23 3.55 6.47
C ASP A 146 0.88 4.80 5.65
N ASN A 147 1.65 5.88 5.81
CA ASN A 147 1.43 7.11 5.04
C ASN A 147 1.70 6.92 3.54
N TRP A 148 2.73 6.15 3.17
CA TRP A 148 3.07 5.86 1.79
C TRP A 148 2.02 4.97 1.13
N ILE A 149 1.54 3.92 1.82
CA ILE A 149 0.44 3.07 1.36
C ILE A 149 -0.84 3.91 1.17
N ASP A 150 -1.16 4.79 2.11
CA ASP A 150 -2.34 5.65 2.01
C ASP A 150 -2.23 6.67 0.87
N ARG A 151 -1.03 7.14 0.52
CA ARG A 151 -0.80 8.03 -0.63
C ARG A 151 -0.86 7.30 -1.96
N ILE A 152 -0.24 6.12 -2.08
CA ILE A 152 -0.39 5.26 -3.26
C ILE A 152 -1.87 4.99 -3.48
N ARG A 153 -2.59 4.63 -2.41
CA ARG A 153 -4.04 4.50 -2.45
C ARG A 153 -4.70 5.77 -2.95
N LYS A 154 -4.37 6.96 -2.45
CA LYS A 154 -5.02 8.23 -2.84
C LYS A 154 -4.69 8.70 -4.26
N SER A 155 -3.57 8.28 -4.84
CA SER A 155 -3.21 8.64 -6.21
C SER A 155 -4.22 8.11 -7.24
N SER A 156 -4.49 8.89 -8.29
CA SER A 156 -5.58 8.62 -9.25
C SER A 156 -5.31 7.47 -10.23
N ASN A 157 -4.08 6.97 -10.29
CA ASN A 157 -3.63 6.08 -11.36
C ASN A 157 -3.39 4.65 -10.87
N HIS A 158 -3.85 4.30 -9.66
CA HIS A 158 -3.64 2.99 -9.07
C HIS A 158 -4.95 2.26 -8.80
N CYS A 159 -4.95 0.95 -9.05
CA CYS A 159 -6.02 0.07 -8.66
C CYS A 159 -6.11 0.03 -7.13
N LYS A 160 -7.22 0.46 -6.55
CA LYS A 160 -7.46 0.43 -5.10
C LYS A 160 -7.52 -1.00 -4.53
N LYS A 161 -7.80 -2.00 -5.39
CA LYS A 161 -7.92 -3.42 -5.00
C LYS A 161 -6.59 -4.16 -4.99
N CYS A 162 -5.72 -3.93 -5.97
CA CYS A 162 -4.46 -4.68 -6.12
C CYS A 162 -3.20 -3.81 -6.21
N MET A 163 -3.34 -2.48 -6.08
CA MET A 163 -2.27 -1.47 -6.12
C MET A 163 -1.44 -1.41 -7.42
N LYS A 164 -1.80 -2.15 -8.47
CA LYS A 164 -1.18 -2.02 -9.80
C LYS A 164 -1.50 -0.65 -10.42
N ILE A 165 -0.55 -0.08 -11.17
CA ILE A 165 -0.82 1.08 -12.04
C ILE A 165 -1.92 0.70 -13.02
N SER A 166 -2.89 1.58 -13.16
CA SER A 166 -3.81 1.55 -14.28
C SER A 166 -3.40 2.66 -15.23
N THR A 167 -2.62 2.29 -16.24
CA THR A 167 -2.14 3.21 -17.28
C THR A 167 -3.27 3.64 -18.21
N ASN A 168 -4.34 2.84 -18.30
CA ASN A 168 -5.54 3.11 -19.08
C ASN A 168 -6.77 2.70 -18.27
N MET A 169 -7.31 3.58 -17.41
CA MET A 169 -8.52 3.25 -16.64
C MET A 169 -9.75 3.27 -17.56
N LYS A 170 -10.00 2.19 -18.29
CA LYS A 170 -11.22 2.02 -19.07
C LYS A 170 -12.31 1.61 -18.07
N GLY A 171 -13.24 2.52 -17.76
CA GLY A 171 -14.33 2.26 -16.80
C GLY A 171 -14.11 2.95 -15.45
N CYS A 172 -14.27 2.22 -14.34
CA CYS A 172 -14.15 2.80 -13.01
C CYS A 172 -12.69 3.08 -12.65
N LYS A 173 -12.36 4.35 -12.35
CA LYS A 173 -11.02 4.84 -11.98
C LYS A 173 -10.40 4.27 -10.70
N HIS A 174 -11.02 3.25 -10.09
CA HIS A 174 -10.52 2.61 -8.88
C HIS A 174 -9.98 1.21 -9.14
N PHE A 175 -10.12 0.66 -10.35
CA PHE A 175 -9.70 -0.70 -10.68
C PHE A 175 -8.82 -0.72 -11.92
N CYS A 176 -7.79 -1.57 -11.93
CA CYS A 176 -7.12 -1.95 -13.16
C CYS A 176 -8.01 -2.89 -14.00
N ASP A 177 -7.66 -3.08 -15.27
CA ASP A 177 -8.45 -3.86 -16.23
C ASP A 177 -8.67 -5.31 -15.78
N GLU A 178 -7.66 -5.96 -15.18
CA GLU A 178 -7.81 -7.30 -14.59
C GLU A 178 -8.87 -7.33 -13.47
N CYS A 179 -8.82 -6.36 -12.55
CA CYS A 179 -9.74 -6.28 -11.43
C CYS A 179 -11.15 -5.94 -11.88
N LEU A 180 -11.28 -5.07 -12.89
CA LEU A 180 -12.56 -4.71 -13.49
C LEU A 180 -13.19 -5.91 -14.20
N CYS A 181 -12.39 -6.63 -15.00
CA CYS A 181 -12.78 -7.90 -15.65
C CYS A 181 -13.28 -8.92 -14.63
N LEU A 182 -12.54 -9.12 -13.54
CA LEU A 182 -12.92 -10.06 -12.50
C LEU A 182 -14.22 -9.64 -11.79
N LYS A 183 -14.38 -8.36 -11.44
CA LYS A 183 -15.62 -7.87 -10.81
C LYS A 183 -16.84 -8.10 -11.68
N TYR A 184 -16.74 -7.76 -12.96
CA TYR A 184 -17.86 -7.94 -13.89
C TYR A 184 -18.24 -9.41 -14.07
N ARG A 185 -17.24 -10.30 -14.19
CA ARG A 185 -17.47 -11.77 -14.23
C ARG A 185 -18.15 -12.27 -12.96
N ARG A 186 -17.79 -11.69 -11.81
CA ARG A 186 -18.38 -12.01 -10.49
C ARG A 186 -19.72 -11.34 -10.22
N ALA A 187 -20.27 -10.60 -11.18
CA ALA A 187 -21.50 -9.81 -11.02
C ALA A 187 -21.40 -8.76 -9.89
N GLU A 188 -20.17 -8.31 -9.56
CA GLU A 188 -19.91 -7.23 -8.61
C GLU A 188 -20.06 -5.89 -9.33
N LEU A 189 -21.30 -5.46 -9.59
CA LEU A 189 -21.61 -4.35 -10.49
C LEU A 189 -21.51 -2.96 -9.88
N TYR A 190 -21.00 -2.85 -8.65
CA TYR A 190 -20.88 -1.58 -7.96
C TYR A 190 -19.45 -1.42 -7.46
N CYS A 191 -18.89 -0.24 -7.62
CA CYS A 191 -17.60 0.10 -7.06
C CYS A 191 -17.74 0.38 -5.56
N GLU A 192 -17.03 -0.36 -4.72
CA GLU A 192 -16.99 -0.15 -3.26
C GLU A 192 -16.37 1.19 -2.84
N TYR A 193 -15.69 1.91 -3.76
CA TYR A 193 -14.99 3.16 -3.46
C TYR A 193 -15.75 4.42 -3.89
N CYS A 194 -16.54 4.37 -4.97
CA CYS A 194 -17.38 5.51 -5.40
C CYS A 194 -18.88 5.21 -5.41
N SER A 195 -19.30 3.99 -5.10
CA SER A 195 -20.71 3.55 -5.16
C SER A 195 -21.36 3.65 -6.54
N GLU A 196 -20.59 3.91 -7.60
CA GLU A 196 -21.10 3.95 -8.97
C GLU A 196 -21.24 2.55 -9.55
N VAL A 197 -22.19 2.41 -10.48
CA VAL A 197 -22.39 1.18 -11.26
C VAL A 197 -21.19 0.99 -12.19
N ILE A 198 -20.54 -0.16 -12.05
CA ILE A 198 -19.45 -0.60 -12.93
C ILE A 198 -20.05 -0.95 -14.29
N LYS A 199 -19.63 -0.20 -15.31
CA LYS A 199 -19.90 -0.52 -16.71
C LYS A 199 -18.65 -1.17 -17.29
N MET A 200 -18.80 -2.32 -17.94
CA MET A 200 -17.68 -2.93 -18.67
C MET A 200 -17.46 -2.17 -19.99
N PRO A 201 -16.29 -1.59 -20.21
CA PRO A 201 -15.91 -1.06 -21.51
C PRO A 201 -15.88 -2.20 -22.55
N GLN A 202 -16.42 -1.96 -23.75
CA GLN A 202 -16.46 -2.97 -24.80
C GLN A 202 -15.04 -3.42 -25.22
N GLU A 203 -14.08 -2.50 -25.12
CA GLU A 203 -12.68 -2.72 -25.48
C GLU A 203 -12.02 -3.80 -24.60
N LEU A 204 -12.42 -3.92 -23.33
CA LEU A 204 -11.84 -4.91 -22.42
C LEU A 204 -12.23 -6.35 -22.75
N PHE A 205 -13.32 -6.56 -23.49
CA PHE A 205 -13.69 -7.91 -23.94
C PHE A 205 -12.70 -8.47 -24.96
N TYR A 206 -12.03 -7.58 -25.70
CA TYR A 206 -11.15 -7.91 -26.81
C TYR A 206 -9.70 -7.50 -26.56
N GLU A 207 -9.37 -7.12 -25.33
CA GLU A 207 -8.00 -6.74 -24.98
C GLU A 207 -7.11 -7.99 -24.89
N GLU A 208 -6.22 -8.10 -25.87
CA GLU A 208 -5.24 -9.17 -25.99
C GLU A 208 -3.96 -8.86 -25.20
N VAL A 209 -3.45 -9.89 -24.54
CA VAL A 209 -2.18 -9.90 -23.83
C VAL A 209 -1.42 -11.18 -24.17
N PHE A 210 -0.10 -11.16 -24.02
CA PHE A 210 0.73 -12.34 -24.27
C PHE A 210 0.86 -13.20 -23.02
N CYS A 211 0.52 -14.49 -23.13
CA CYS A 211 0.72 -15.45 -22.04
C CYS A 211 2.16 -16.00 -22.04
N SER A 212 2.92 -15.72 -20.98
CA SER A 212 4.30 -16.18 -20.84
C SER A 212 4.43 -17.71 -20.70
N GLY A 213 3.37 -18.41 -20.29
CA GLY A 213 3.37 -19.88 -20.16
C GLY A 213 3.22 -20.58 -21.51
N CYS A 214 2.04 -20.47 -22.13
CA CYS A 214 1.75 -21.14 -23.41
C CYS A 214 2.27 -20.42 -24.65
N LYS A 215 2.81 -19.20 -24.51
CA LYS A 215 3.33 -18.36 -25.60
C LYS A 215 2.28 -18.00 -26.66
N CYS A 216 1.02 -17.88 -26.27
CA CYS A 216 -0.08 -17.47 -27.14
C CYS A 216 -0.62 -16.08 -26.77
N SER A 217 -1.25 -15.41 -27.75
CA SER A 217 -2.11 -14.25 -27.48
C SER A 217 -3.40 -14.73 -26.82
N VAL A 218 -3.81 -14.08 -25.73
CA VAL A 218 -4.97 -14.43 -24.91
C VAL A 218 -5.72 -13.17 -24.48
N PHE A 219 -7.01 -13.29 -24.19
CA PHE A 219 -7.84 -12.16 -23.76
C PHE A 219 -7.87 -12.00 -22.24
N ILE A 220 -7.69 -10.78 -21.72
CA ILE A 220 -7.77 -10.50 -20.26
C ILE A 220 -9.11 -10.97 -19.71
N TYR A 221 -10.20 -10.51 -20.34
CA TYR A 221 -11.53 -10.96 -19.98
C TYR A 221 -11.66 -12.44 -20.35
N GLY A 222 -11.66 -12.78 -21.64
CA GLY A 222 -12.03 -14.10 -22.20
C GLY A 222 -11.30 -15.29 -21.58
N ASP A 223 -9.97 -15.24 -21.53
CA ASP A 223 -9.09 -16.33 -21.11
C ASP A 223 -8.63 -16.22 -19.65
N TYR A 224 -9.25 -15.31 -18.88
CA TYR A 224 -8.88 -15.02 -17.49
C TYR A 224 -7.37 -14.79 -17.32
N ALA A 225 -6.81 -13.91 -18.14
CA ALA A 225 -5.40 -13.59 -18.02
C ALA A 225 -5.13 -12.74 -16.77
N LYS A 226 -4.01 -13.01 -16.09
CA LYS A 226 -3.55 -12.28 -14.90
C LYS A 226 -2.05 -12.09 -14.96
N THR A 227 -1.60 -10.88 -14.67
CA THR A 227 -0.20 -10.60 -14.41
C THR A 227 0.14 -10.87 -12.94
N LEU A 228 1.18 -11.67 -12.70
CA LEU A 228 1.71 -11.98 -11.38
C LEU A 228 2.62 -10.86 -10.88
N GLN A 229 3.02 -10.90 -9.60
CA GLN A 229 3.89 -9.88 -8.99
C GLN A 229 5.21 -9.66 -9.73
N ASN A 230 5.79 -10.72 -10.31
CA ASN A 230 7.03 -10.65 -11.08
C ASN A 230 6.83 -10.09 -12.52
N GLY A 231 5.62 -9.66 -12.88
CA GLY A 231 5.30 -9.15 -14.22
C GLY A 231 4.94 -10.24 -15.25
N THR A 232 5.00 -11.53 -14.90
CA THR A 232 4.60 -12.62 -15.79
C THR A 232 3.07 -12.63 -15.95
N THR A 233 2.58 -12.45 -17.19
CA THR A 233 1.16 -12.61 -17.52
C THR A 233 0.85 -14.04 -17.93
N LEU A 234 -0.14 -14.66 -17.29
CA LEU A 234 -0.55 -16.04 -17.54
C LEU A 234 -2.05 -16.13 -17.80
N CYS A 235 -2.45 -16.98 -18.74
CA CYS A 235 -3.85 -17.36 -18.93
C CYS A 235 -4.31 -18.33 -17.86
N TYR A 236 -5.62 -18.58 -17.80
CA TYR A 236 -6.24 -19.51 -16.86
C TYR A 236 -5.52 -20.87 -16.73
N ILE A 237 -5.21 -21.50 -17.87
CA ILE A 237 -4.59 -22.84 -17.91
C ILE A 237 -3.20 -22.80 -17.30
N CYS A 238 -2.39 -21.82 -17.68
CA CYS A 238 -1.03 -21.67 -17.16
C CYS A 238 -1.00 -21.26 -15.68
N LEU A 239 -1.99 -20.47 -15.22
CA LEU A 239 -2.14 -20.15 -13.79
C LEU A 239 -2.41 -21.41 -12.96
N LYS A 240 -3.26 -22.31 -13.46
CA LYS A 240 -3.53 -23.59 -12.80
C LYS A 240 -2.29 -24.47 -12.74
N GLU A 241 -1.57 -24.60 -13.85
CA GLU A 241 -0.30 -25.33 -13.89
C GLU A 241 0.72 -24.73 -12.90
N CYS A 242 0.84 -23.40 -12.84
CA CYS A 242 1.67 -22.71 -11.86
C CYS A 242 1.30 -23.02 -10.42
N GLN A 243 0.01 -23.06 -10.11
CA GLN A 243 -0.45 -23.37 -8.77
C GLN A 243 -0.14 -24.82 -8.37
N GLU A 244 -0.31 -25.76 -9.29
CA GLU A 244 -0.03 -27.18 -9.07
C GLU A 244 1.47 -27.47 -8.94
N THR A 245 2.28 -26.86 -9.81
CA THR A 245 3.74 -27.07 -9.85
C THR A 245 4.52 -26.17 -8.91
N ARG A 246 3.90 -25.09 -8.42
CA ARG A 246 4.49 -24.04 -7.57
C ARG A 246 5.68 -23.32 -8.21
N VAL A 247 5.78 -23.33 -9.54
CA VAL A 247 6.86 -22.65 -10.27
C VAL A 247 6.35 -21.76 -11.39
N TYR A 248 7.06 -20.67 -11.65
CA TYR A 248 6.80 -19.83 -12.82
C TYR A 248 7.17 -20.58 -14.12
N PRO A 249 6.38 -20.48 -15.20
CA PRO A 249 6.60 -21.31 -16.39
C PRO A 249 7.83 -20.89 -17.19
N ASP A 250 8.16 -19.60 -17.15
CA ASP A 250 9.23 -18.96 -17.91
C ASP A 250 10.59 -19.08 -17.24
N SER A 251 10.66 -18.81 -15.93
CA SER A 251 11.89 -18.78 -15.15
C SER A 251 12.17 -20.07 -14.39
N ARG A 252 11.16 -20.92 -14.21
CA ARG A 252 11.18 -22.10 -13.31
C ARG A 252 11.50 -21.75 -11.84
N MET A 253 11.42 -20.47 -11.47
CA MET A 253 11.57 -20.03 -10.09
C MET A 253 10.35 -20.46 -9.26
N GLU A 254 10.58 -20.72 -7.97
CA GLU A 254 9.51 -21.07 -7.03
C GLU A 254 8.60 -19.86 -6.77
N ILE A 255 7.29 -20.12 -6.70
CA ILE A 255 6.28 -19.11 -6.40
C ILE A 255 6.09 -19.05 -4.88
N GLY A 256 6.23 -17.86 -4.30
CA GLY A 256 6.00 -17.65 -2.87
C GLY A 256 4.54 -17.91 -2.45
N GLU A 257 4.33 -18.25 -1.18
CA GLU A 257 3.02 -18.63 -0.63
C GLU A 257 1.95 -17.53 -0.80
N GLU A 258 2.32 -16.27 -0.66
CA GLU A 258 1.40 -15.13 -0.85
C GLU A 258 0.89 -15.03 -2.29
N GLU A 259 1.77 -15.25 -3.26
CA GLU A 259 1.39 -15.24 -4.67
C GLU A 259 0.57 -16.49 -5.02
N LEU A 260 0.90 -17.67 -4.47
CA LEU A 260 0.07 -18.87 -4.60
C LEU A 260 -1.34 -18.67 -4.06
N LYS A 261 -1.48 -17.99 -2.91
CA LYS A 261 -2.78 -17.62 -2.35
C LYS A 261 -3.52 -16.67 -3.29
N THR A 262 -2.84 -15.68 -3.85
CA THR A 262 -3.40 -14.74 -4.83
C THR A 262 -3.88 -15.44 -6.10
N ILE A 263 -3.12 -16.43 -6.60
CA ILE A 263 -3.51 -17.29 -7.72
C ILE A 263 -4.75 -18.10 -7.34
N ALA A 264 -4.78 -18.70 -6.15
CA ALA A 264 -5.93 -19.49 -5.69
C ALA A 264 -7.22 -18.65 -5.59
N GLU A 265 -7.14 -17.45 -5.00
CA GLU A 265 -8.28 -16.53 -4.88
C GLU A 265 -8.76 -15.99 -6.23
N PHE A 266 -7.88 -16.00 -7.24
CA PHE A 266 -8.22 -15.66 -8.61
C PHE A 266 -8.84 -16.84 -9.36
N LEU A 267 -8.36 -18.07 -9.15
CA LEU A 267 -8.82 -19.26 -9.88
C LEU A 267 -10.09 -19.88 -9.31
N TYR A 268 -10.39 -19.70 -8.03
CA TYR A 268 -11.49 -20.40 -7.36
C TYR A 268 -12.46 -19.46 -6.66
N SER A 269 -13.70 -19.93 -6.55
CA SER A 269 -14.74 -19.26 -5.76
C SER A 269 -15.78 -20.23 -5.23
N LYS A 270 -16.54 -19.78 -4.23
CA LYS A 270 -17.66 -20.49 -3.62
C LYS A 270 -18.99 -20.17 -4.32
N CYS A 271 -19.75 -21.21 -4.64
CA CYS A 271 -21.12 -21.07 -5.16
C CYS A 271 -22.11 -20.70 -4.04
N ASN A 272 -22.94 -19.69 -4.24
CA ASN A 272 -23.95 -19.26 -3.27
C ASN A 272 -25.11 -20.26 -3.08
N LYS A 273 -25.33 -21.19 -4.02
CA LYS A 273 -26.41 -22.19 -3.94
C LYS A 273 -25.96 -23.53 -3.37
N CYS A 274 -24.86 -24.11 -3.87
CA CYS A 274 -24.37 -25.41 -3.39
C CYS A 274 -23.20 -25.31 -2.40
N TYR A 275 -22.70 -24.11 -2.12
CA TYR A 275 -21.59 -23.85 -1.20
C TYR A 275 -20.25 -24.54 -1.51
N LYS A 276 -20.13 -25.21 -2.66
CA LYS A 276 -18.89 -25.81 -3.15
C LYS A 276 -17.93 -24.74 -3.65
N ILE A 277 -16.64 -24.93 -3.39
CA ILE A 277 -15.55 -24.18 -4.02
C ILE A 277 -15.28 -24.82 -5.38
N LEU A 278 -15.34 -24.02 -6.44
CA LEU A 278 -15.21 -24.43 -7.83
C LEU A 278 -14.29 -23.45 -8.54
N GLU A 279 -13.72 -23.87 -9.68
CA GLU A 279 -12.93 -22.96 -10.49
C GLU A 279 -13.82 -21.83 -11.07
N GLU A 280 -13.28 -20.63 -11.25
CA GLU A 280 -13.99 -19.45 -11.77
C GLU A 280 -14.63 -19.71 -13.14
N ALA A 281 -14.00 -20.55 -13.96
CA ALA A 281 -14.54 -20.97 -15.24
C ALA A 281 -15.94 -21.62 -15.11
N TYR A 282 -16.24 -22.27 -13.97
CA TYR A 282 -17.54 -22.90 -13.67
C TYR A 282 -18.64 -21.94 -13.28
N PHE A 283 -18.38 -20.64 -13.13
CA PHE A 283 -19.39 -19.67 -12.75
C PHE A 283 -20.07 -19.06 -13.97
N VAL A 284 -21.39 -18.89 -13.87
CA VAL A 284 -22.16 -18.24 -14.93
C VAL A 284 -22.02 -16.73 -14.77
N PRO A 285 -21.35 -16.05 -15.71
CA PRO A 285 -21.26 -14.59 -15.66
C PRO A 285 -22.66 -14.05 -15.94
N LYS A 286 -23.24 -13.24 -15.06
CA LYS A 286 -24.59 -12.69 -15.23
C LYS A 286 -24.68 -11.30 -14.62
N GLN A 287 -25.58 -10.47 -15.14
CA GLN A 287 -25.70 -9.05 -14.75
C GLN A 287 -26.98 -8.76 -13.94
N CYS A 288 -27.81 -9.77 -13.71
CA CYS A 288 -29.14 -9.61 -13.10
C CYS A 288 -29.13 -9.49 -11.56
N CYS A 289 -28.13 -10.08 -10.88
CA CYS A 289 -27.99 -10.03 -9.43
C CYS A 289 -26.56 -10.41 -9.02
N GLN A 290 -26.16 -10.04 -7.80
CA GLN A 290 -24.81 -10.29 -7.26
C GLN A 290 -24.58 -11.74 -6.77
N GLN A 291 -25.53 -12.65 -7.01
CA GLN A 291 -25.42 -14.02 -6.52
C GLN A 291 -24.55 -14.86 -7.44
N ARG A 292 -23.45 -15.40 -6.92
CA ARG A 292 -22.50 -16.20 -7.69
C ARG A 292 -22.94 -17.65 -7.73
N ILE A 293 -23.47 -18.06 -8.87
CA ILE A 293 -24.04 -19.40 -9.07
C ILE A 293 -23.19 -20.13 -10.10
N CYS A 294 -22.77 -21.34 -9.77
CA CYS A 294 -22.06 -22.19 -10.72
C CYS A 294 -23.00 -22.72 -11.81
N GLY A 295 -22.45 -23.04 -12.99
CA GLY A 295 -23.20 -23.53 -14.14
C GLY A 295 -24.00 -24.79 -13.86
N ILE A 296 -23.50 -25.67 -12.98
CA ILE A 296 -24.22 -26.88 -12.55
C ILE A 296 -25.51 -26.52 -11.79
N CYS A 297 -25.46 -25.48 -10.96
CA CYS A 297 -26.58 -25.01 -10.14
C CYS A 297 -27.57 -24.12 -10.90
N GLN A 298 -27.10 -23.50 -12.00
CA GLN A 298 -27.86 -22.66 -12.90
C GLN A 298 -28.58 -23.50 -13.98
N ALA A 299 -27.93 -24.56 -14.48
CA ALA A 299 -28.52 -25.45 -15.47
C ALA A 299 -29.74 -26.22 -14.90
N PRO A 300 -30.82 -26.40 -15.68
CA PRO A 300 -30.97 -26.09 -17.10
C PRO A 300 -31.62 -24.72 -17.41
N GLU A 301 -31.75 -23.83 -16.43
CA GLU A 301 -32.62 -22.67 -16.58
C GLU A 301 -32.02 -21.58 -17.46
N ALA A 302 -32.79 -21.13 -18.45
CA ALA A 302 -32.47 -19.98 -19.30
C ALA A 302 -32.59 -18.63 -18.55
N ALA A 303 -33.20 -18.65 -17.36
CA ALA A 303 -33.33 -17.51 -16.46
C ALA A 303 -32.51 -17.75 -15.19
N CYS A 304 -32.01 -16.69 -14.57
CA CYS A 304 -31.26 -16.76 -13.32
C CYS A 304 -32.05 -17.48 -12.22
N VAL A 305 -31.50 -18.55 -11.66
CA VAL A 305 -32.17 -19.36 -10.62
C VAL A 305 -32.44 -18.64 -9.30
N TYR A 306 -31.98 -17.39 -9.15
CA TYR A 306 -32.14 -16.60 -7.94
C TYR A 306 -33.13 -15.45 -8.09
N CYS A 307 -33.13 -14.74 -9.22
CA CYS A 307 -34.00 -13.58 -9.45
C CYS A 307 -34.92 -13.71 -10.66
N SER A 308 -34.90 -14.87 -11.35
CA SER A 308 -35.76 -15.20 -12.49
C SER A 308 -35.63 -14.29 -13.71
N GLN A 309 -34.67 -13.37 -13.74
CA GLN A 309 -34.37 -12.57 -14.93
C GLN A 309 -33.72 -13.43 -16.01
N GLU A 310 -34.05 -13.14 -17.27
CA GLU A 310 -33.46 -13.82 -18.43
C GLU A 310 -31.94 -13.62 -18.47
N LEU A 311 -31.21 -14.69 -18.77
CA LEU A 311 -29.76 -14.63 -18.95
C LEU A 311 -29.42 -14.13 -20.36
N ASP A 312 -28.35 -13.35 -20.47
CA ASP A 312 -27.85 -12.92 -21.78
C ASP A 312 -27.31 -14.11 -22.60
N ALA A 313 -27.07 -13.88 -23.91
CA ALA A 313 -26.60 -14.94 -24.81
C ALA A 313 -25.28 -15.59 -24.37
N PHE A 314 -24.36 -14.80 -23.80
CA PHE A 314 -23.08 -15.31 -23.31
C PHE A 314 -23.29 -16.19 -22.08
N SER A 315 -24.01 -15.70 -21.07
CA SER A 315 -24.41 -16.48 -19.89
C SER A 315 -25.09 -17.80 -20.27
N ARG A 316 -26.02 -17.77 -21.24
CA ARG A 316 -26.74 -18.96 -21.71
C ARG A 316 -25.81 -19.99 -22.34
N SER A 317 -24.89 -19.57 -23.20
CA SER A 317 -23.92 -20.49 -23.82
C SER A 317 -23.04 -21.21 -22.79
N VAL A 318 -22.69 -20.52 -21.70
CA VAL A 318 -21.97 -21.11 -20.56
C VAL A 318 -22.85 -22.14 -19.85
N VAL A 319 -24.12 -21.82 -19.56
CA VAL A 319 -25.08 -22.75 -18.92
C VAL A 319 -25.29 -24.01 -19.77
N GLU A 320 -25.47 -23.87 -21.08
CA GLU A 320 -25.66 -24.99 -22.01
C GLU A 320 -24.46 -25.95 -22.01
N LYS A 321 -23.24 -25.41 -21.98
CA LYS A 321 -22.01 -26.18 -21.85
C LYS A 321 -21.96 -26.99 -20.56
N TYR A 322 -22.51 -26.47 -19.46
CA TYR A 322 -22.61 -27.20 -18.20
C TYR A 322 -23.74 -28.20 -18.16
N ALA A 323 -24.86 -27.94 -18.84
CA ALA A 323 -25.97 -28.88 -18.95
C ALA A 323 -25.55 -30.17 -19.71
N SER A 324 -24.66 -30.06 -20.70
CA SER A 324 -24.06 -31.22 -21.37
C SER A 324 -23.07 -31.96 -20.46
N ILE A 325 -22.25 -31.25 -19.68
CA ILE A 325 -21.35 -31.88 -18.69
C ILE A 325 -22.14 -32.63 -17.60
N LYS A 326 -23.19 -32.03 -17.04
CA LYS A 326 -24.04 -32.67 -15.99
C LYS A 326 -24.64 -33.99 -16.49
N ARG A 327 -25.08 -34.03 -17.76
CA ARG A 327 -25.58 -35.24 -18.42
C ARG A 327 -24.50 -36.32 -18.57
N LEU A 328 -23.28 -35.94 -18.91
CA LEU A 328 -22.17 -36.88 -19.08
C LEU A 328 -21.71 -37.53 -17.76
N ILE A 329 -21.77 -36.78 -16.65
CA ILE A 329 -21.29 -37.26 -15.34
C ILE A 329 -22.40 -38.03 -14.57
N GLY A 330 -23.61 -38.15 -15.13
CA GLY A 330 -24.71 -38.87 -14.48
C GLY A 330 -25.17 -38.25 -13.16
N LEU A 331 -24.89 -36.95 -12.95
CA LEU A 331 -25.36 -36.19 -11.80
C LEU A 331 -26.86 -35.87 -11.98
N ASN A 332 -27.70 -36.88 -11.91
CA ASN A 332 -29.14 -36.73 -11.76
C ASN A 332 -29.40 -36.38 -10.29
N SER A 333 -29.61 -35.08 -10.06
CA SER A 333 -30.17 -34.54 -8.81
C SER A 333 -31.65 -34.82 -8.73
#